data_AF-A0A951QN44-F1
#
_entry.id   AF-A0A951QN44-F1
#
_cell.length_a   1.000
_cell.length_b   1.000
_cell.length_c   1.000
_cell.angle_alpha   90.00
_cell.angle_beta   90.00
_cell.angle_gamma   90.00
#
_symmetry.space_group_name_H-M   'P 1'
#
loop_
_entity.id
_entity.type
_entity.pdbx_description
1 polymer ?
#
loop_
_entity_poly.entity_id
_entity_poly.type
_entity_poly.pdbx_seq_one_letter_code
_entity_poly.pdbx_strand_id
1 'polypeptide(L)'
;MEQVQAEIAAIRTQIDALRQERATLTINSAVTSADSSPKAIAQAYRRHAQETAQVSTEIQGIDNAIAALEFELQKKQVLLRRSDNKLMRLSIEEEVESGKIQARVHAERINLLAAELATELKALKTCANQISPSYWQVYYKPFITGFKTISVPYVRSDGDVWTIVNRIV
;
A
#
# COMPACT_ATOMS: atom_id res chain seq x y z
N MET A 1 -7.22 11.11 -11.89
CA MET A 1 -7.61 9.73 -11.50
C MET A 1 -9.04 9.43 -11.91
N GLU A 2 -10.00 10.31 -11.62
CA GLU A 2 -11.41 10.17 -12.02
C GLU A 2 -11.62 9.97 -13.52
N GLN A 3 -10.90 10.72 -14.37
CA GLN A 3 -11.00 10.58 -15.83
C GLN A 3 -10.57 9.20 -16.34
N VAL A 4 -9.52 8.61 -15.76
CA VAL A 4 -9.04 7.26 -16.14
C VAL A 4 -9.99 6.17 -15.64
N GLN A 5 -10.62 6.37 -14.47
CA GLN A 5 -11.66 5.46 -13.96
C GLN A 5 -12.93 5.50 -14.83
N ALA A 6 -13.35 6.69 -15.27
CA ALA A 6 -14.48 6.85 -16.19
C ALA A 6 -14.20 6.18 -17.54
N GLU A 7 -13.00 6.32 -18.09
CA GLU A 7 -12.58 5.64 -19.32
C GLU A 7 -12.53 4.12 -19.17
N ILE A 8 -12.06 3.59 -18.04
CA ILE A 8 -12.10 2.15 -17.74
C ILE A 8 -13.54 1.63 -17.69
N ALA A 9 -14.45 2.39 -17.09
CA ALA A 9 -15.88 2.04 -17.04
C ALA A 9 -16.47 2.03 -18.46
N ALA A 10 -16.20 3.06 -19.26
CA ALA A 10 -16.67 3.14 -20.65
C ALA A 10 -16.16 1.98 -21.52
N ILE A 11 -14.88 1.60 -21.40
CA ILE A 11 -14.31 0.46 -22.14
C ILE A 11 -14.99 -0.86 -21.74
N ARG A 12 -15.28 -1.07 -20.45
CA ARG A 12 -16.01 -2.27 -19.99
C ARG A 12 -17.42 -2.32 -20.57
N THR A 13 -18.15 -1.21 -20.54
CA THR A 13 -19.49 -1.12 -21.14
C THR A 13 -19.46 -1.43 -22.64
N GLN A 14 -18.45 -0.95 -23.36
CA GLN A 14 -18.29 -1.21 -24.80
C GLN A 14 -17.96 -2.68 -25.09
N ILE A 15 -17.11 -3.32 -24.28
CA ILE A 15 -16.82 -4.76 -24.39
C ILE A 15 -18.09 -5.59 -24.16
N ASP A 16 -18.89 -5.24 -23.15
CA ASP A 16 -20.14 -5.96 -22.85
C ASP A 16 -21.17 -5.81 -23.99
N ALA A 17 -21.29 -4.62 -24.57
CA ALA A 17 -22.15 -4.38 -25.73
C ALA A 17 -21.73 -5.22 -26.94
N LEU A 18 -20.43 -5.24 -27.27
CA LEU A 18 -19.89 -6.05 -28.37
C LEU A 18 -20.08 -7.56 -28.15
N ARG A 19 -19.99 -8.03 -26.90
CA ARG A 19 -20.27 -9.44 -26.55
C ARG A 19 -21.74 -9.81 -26.75
N GLN A 20 -22.66 -8.90 -26.44
CA GLN A 20 -24.09 -9.09 -26.71
C GLN A 20 -24.40 -9.09 -28.22
N GLU A 21 -23.76 -8.20 -28.98
CA GLU A 21 -23.86 -8.14 -30.43
C GLU A 21 -23.38 -9.46 -31.08
N ARG A 22 -22.21 -9.94 -30.67
CA ARG A 22 -21.65 -11.24 -31.09
C ARG A 22 -22.61 -12.41 -30.81
N ALA A 23 -23.24 -12.43 -29.63
CA ALA A 23 -24.19 -13.47 -29.26
C ALA A 23 -25.44 -13.45 -30.16
N THR A 24 -25.94 -12.25 -30.46
CA THR A 24 -27.12 -12.05 -31.32
C THR A 24 -26.85 -12.51 -32.77
N LEU A 25 -25.69 -12.17 -33.32
CA LEU A 25 -25.27 -12.59 -34.68
C LEU A 25 -25.13 -14.11 -34.79
N THR A 26 -24.64 -14.77 -33.74
CA THR A 26 -24.49 -16.23 -33.71
C THR A 26 -25.85 -16.93 -33.75
N ILE A 27 -26.84 -16.44 -33.01
CA ILE A 27 -28.19 -17.02 -32.94
C ILE A 27 -28.95 -16.87 -34.27
N ASN A 28 -28.78 -15.73 -34.95
CA ASN A 28 -29.50 -15.42 -36.19
C ASN A 28 -29.00 -16.19 -37.43
N SER A 29 -27.89 -16.93 -37.32
CA SER A 29 -27.27 -17.64 -38.45
C SER A 29 -27.81 -19.06 -38.71
N ALA A 30 -28.79 -19.55 -37.94
CA ALA A 30 -29.30 -20.91 -38.08
C ALA A 30 -30.15 -21.12 -39.36
N VAL A 31 -29.93 -22.24 -40.07
CA VAL A 31 -30.76 -22.63 -41.24
C VAL A 31 -32.19 -22.98 -40.81
N THR A 32 -33.17 -22.26 -41.35
CA THR A 32 -34.60 -22.63 -41.25
C THR A 32 -35.19 -22.72 -42.66
N SER A 33 -35.74 -23.89 -43.03
CA SER A 33 -36.55 -24.05 -44.25
C SER A 33 -37.99 -24.37 -43.87
N ALA A 34 -38.93 -23.52 -44.28
CA ALA A 34 -40.37 -23.73 -44.06
C ALA A 34 -41.03 -24.63 -45.12
N ASP A 35 -40.32 -24.92 -46.23
CA ASP A 35 -40.85 -25.62 -47.39
C ASP A 35 -39.94 -26.83 -47.75
N SER A 36 -40.55 -27.99 -47.97
CA SER A 36 -39.86 -29.29 -48.15
C SER A 36 -39.47 -29.58 -49.60
N SER A 37 -39.71 -28.62 -50.50
CA SER A 37 -39.32 -28.70 -51.90
C SER A 37 -37.79 -28.80 -52.07
N PRO A 38 -37.25 -29.72 -52.91
CA PRO A 38 -35.81 -29.83 -53.18
C PRO A 38 -35.18 -28.52 -53.69
N LYS A 39 -35.93 -27.72 -54.43
CA LYS A 39 -35.49 -26.41 -54.94
C LYS A 39 -35.44 -25.37 -53.81
N ALA A 40 -36.42 -25.40 -52.91
CA ALA A 40 -36.46 -24.53 -51.72
C ALA A 40 -35.30 -24.85 -50.77
N ILE A 41 -35.01 -26.14 -50.56
CA ILE A 41 -33.87 -26.61 -49.77
C ILE A 41 -32.55 -26.13 -50.40
N ALA A 42 -32.34 -26.37 -51.70
CA ALA A 42 -31.10 -25.95 -52.37
C ALA A 42 -30.89 -24.43 -52.37
N GLN A 43 -31.97 -23.65 -52.39
CA GLN A 43 -31.91 -22.18 -52.31
C GLN A 43 -31.67 -21.69 -50.88
N ALA A 44 -32.25 -22.34 -49.87
CA ALA A 44 -32.01 -22.06 -48.46
C ALA A 44 -30.54 -22.31 -48.07
N TYR A 45 -29.97 -23.44 -48.49
CA TYR A 45 -28.56 -23.76 -48.25
C TYR A 45 -27.60 -22.80 -48.99
N ARG A 46 -27.95 -22.34 -50.19
CA ARG A 46 -27.16 -21.34 -50.92
C ARG A 46 -27.16 -19.97 -50.24
N ARG A 47 -28.32 -19.51 -49.75
CA ARG A 47 -28.42 -18.24 -48.99
C ARG A 47 -27.66 -18.35 -47.68
N HIS A 48 -27.84 -19.44 -46.94
CA HIS A 48 -27.10 -19.69 -45.71
C HIS A 48 -25.59 -19.65 -45.94
N ALA A 49 -25.05 -20.34 -46.96
CA ALA A 49 -23.63 -20.31 -47.25
C ALA A 49 -23.06 -18.90 -47.52
N GLN A 50 -23.86 -18.00 -48.12
CA GLN A 50 -23.48 -16.60 -48.34
C GLN A 50 -23.58 -15.77 -47.05
N GLU A 51 -24.67 -15.93 -46.30
CA GLU A 51 -24.92 -15.25 -45.02
C GLU A 51 -23.90 -15.67 -43.95
N THR A 52 -23.54 -16.96 -43.88
CA THR A 52 -22.51 -17.48 -42.95
C THR A 52 -21.14 -16.86 -43.21
N ALA A 53 -20.76 -16.64 -44.47
CA ALA A 53 -19.47 -16.01 -44.80
C ALA A 53 -19.41 -14.56 -44.30
N GLN A 54 -20.51 -13.81 -44.47
CA GLN A 54 -20.61 -12.42 -44.02
C GLN A 54 -20.66 -12.31 -42.49
N VAL A 55 -21.48 -13.14 -41.84
CA VAL A 55 -21.57 -13.21 -40.38
C VAL A 55 -20.23 -13.63 -39.76
N SER A 56 -19.49 -14.55 -40.39
CA SER A 56 -18.16 -14.95 -39.91
C SER A 56 -17.16 -13.78 -39.93
N THR A 57 -17.18 -12.94 -40.96
CA THR A 57 -16.31 -11.75 -41.00
C THR A 57 -16.68 -10.70 -39.97
N GLU A 58 -17.98 -10.53 -39.71
CA GLU A 58 -18.51 -9.59 -38.72
C GLU A 58 -18.16 -10.04 -37.29
N ILE A 59 -18.35 -11.33 -36.98
CA ILE A 59 -17.92 -11.93 -35.71
C ILE A 59 -16.40 -11.76 -35.52
N GLN A 60 -15.59 -12.00 -36.55
CA GLN A 60 -14.15 -11.79 -36.48
C GLN A 60 -13.79 -10.31 -36.24
N GLY A 61 -14.53 -9.38 -36.84
CA GLY A 61 -14.38 -7.94 -36.59
C GLY A 61 -14.69 -7.57 -35.14
N ILE A 62 -15.76 -8.12 -34.58
CA ILE A 62 -16.15 -7.94 -33.18
C ILE A 62 -15.10 -8.54 -32.24
N ASP A 63 -14.62 -9.75 -32.52
CA ASP A 63 -13.58 -10.41 -31.71
C ASP A 63 -12.27 -9.59 -31.70
N ASN A 64 -11.87 -9.03 -32.85
CA ASN A 64 -10.72 -8.14 -32.94
C ASN A 64 -10.94 -6.83 -32.17
N ALA A 65 -12.14 -6.25 -32.22
CA ALA A 65 -12.48 -5.03 -31.48
C ALA A 65 -12.47 -5.26 -29.96
N ILE A 66 -13.00 -6.40 -29.51
CA ILE A 66 -12.93 -6.82 -28.10
C ILE A 66 -11.48 -6.97 -27.67
N ALA A 67 -10.65 -7.68 -28.45
CA ALA A 67 -9.23 -7.87 -28.12
C ALA A 67 -8.47 -6.54 -28.01
N ALA A 68 -8.73 -5.58 -28.91
CA ALA A 68 -8.12 -4.25 -28.85
C ALA A 68 -8.58 -3.46 -27.60
N LEU A 69 -9.87 -3.54 -27.25
CA LEU A 69 -10.42 -2.89 -26.06
C LEU A 69 -9.91 -3.52 -24.77
N GLU A 70 -9.76 -4.85 -24.71
CA GLU A 70 -9.18 -5.56 -23.57
C GLU A 70 -7.71 -5.18 -23.34
N PHE A 71 -6.94 -5.00 -24.42
CA PHE A 71 -5.57 -4.51 -24.35
C PHE A 71 -5.48 -3.08 -23.78
N GLU A 72 -6.31 -2.16 -24.28
CA GLU A 72 -6.37 -0.79 -23.76
C GLU A 72 -6.88 -0.73 -22.32
N LEU A 73 -7.84 -1.59 -21.96
CA LEU A 73 -8.32 -1.75 -20.58
C LEU A 73 -7.17 -2.15 -19.64
N GLN A 74 -6.38 -3.16 -20.02
CA GLN A 74 -5.25 -3.63 -19.23
C GLN A 74 -4.20 -2.53 -19.03
N LYS A 75 -3.85 -1.82 -20.10
CA LYS A 75 -2.89 -0.71 -20.07
C LYS A 75 -3.35 0.40 -19.11
N LYS A 76 -4.62 0.82 -19.18
CA LYS A 76 -5.17 1.84 -18.28
C LYS A 76 -5.23 1.37 -16.82
N GLN A 77 -5.58 0.11 -16.57
CA GLN A 77 -5.56 -0.47 -15.21
C GLN A 77 -4.15 -0.50 -14.60
N VAL A 78 -3.12 -0.81 -15.40
CA VAL A 78 -1.73 -0.78 -14.95
C VAL A 78 -1.29 0.65 -14.59
N LEU A 79 -1.67 1.65 -15.38
CA LEU A 79 -1.37 3.06 -15.09
C LEU A 79 -2.00 3.52 -13.77
N LEU A 80 -3.26 3.12 -13.52
CA LEU A 80 -3.99 3.46 -12.32
C LEU A 80 -3.32 2.87 -11.07
N ARG A 81 -3.03 1.56 -11.09
CA ARG A 81 -2.33 0.87 -9.99
C ARG A 81 -0.96 1.47 -9.69
N ARG A 82 -0.19 1.86 -10.72
CA ARG A 82 1.11 2.53 -10.53
C ARG A 82 0.96 3.88 -9.84
N SER A 83 -0.10 4.62 -10.17
CA SER A 83 -0.38 5.93 -9.59
C SER A 83 -0.81 5.81 -8.12
N ASP A 84 -1.70 4.85 -7.82
CA ASP A 84 -2.13 4.55 -6.44
C ASP A 84 -0.94 4.16 -5.56
N ASN A 85 -0.08 3.25 -6.05
CA ASN A 85 1.11 2.83 -5.32
C ASN A 85 2.09 3.99 -5.06
N LYS A 86 2.21 4.94 -6.00
CA LYS A 86 3.05 6.13 -5.82
C LYS A 86 2.49 7.05 -4.73
N LEU A 87 1.17 7.28 -4.74
CA LEU A 87 0.50 8.10 -3.73
C LEU A 87 0.60 7.46 -2.33
N MET A 88 0.39 6.15 -2.24
CA MET A 88 0.54 5.41 -0.98
C MET A 88 1.96 5.51 -0.43
N ARG A 89 2.98 5.41 -1.29
CA ARG A 89 4.38 5.60 -0.88
C ARG A 89 4.61 7.01 -0.32
N LEU A 90 4.19 8.04 -1.06
CA LEU A 90 4.31 9.44 -0.61
C LEU A 90 3.66 9.66 0.76
N SER A 91 2.48 9.07 0.98
CA SER A 91 1.80 9.14 2.29
C SER A 91 2.60 8.46 3.41
N ILE A 92 3.24 7.32 3.15
CA ILE A 92 4.08 6.64 4.15
C ILE A 92 5.34 7.45 4.44
N GLU A 93 5.95 8.04 3.41
CA GLU A 93 7.13 8.89 3.56
C GLU A 93 6.83 10.13 4.41
N GLU A 94 5.68 10.78 4.22
CA GLU A 94 5.21 11.89 5.05
C GLU A 94 4.97 11.47 6.51
N GLU A 95 4.34 10.31 6.74
CA GLU A 95 4.11 9.78 8.07
C GLU A 95 5.42 9.50 8.80
N VAL A 96 6.40 8.89 8.13
CA VAL A 96 7.73 8.61 8.67
C VAL A 96 8.46 9.90 9.06
N GLU A 97 8.45 10.92 8.21
CA GLU A 97 9.10 12.19 8.53
C GLU A 97 8.43 12.91 9.70
N SER A 98 7.09 12.88 9.77
CA SER A 98 6.37 13.43 10.94
C SER A 98 6.71 12.68 12.23
N GLY A 99 6.82 11.35 12.17
CA GLY A 99 7.20 10.50 13.30
C GLY A 99 8.64 10.75 13.76
N LYS A 100 9.58 10.94 12.82
CA LYS A 100 10.97 11.32 13.14
C LYS A 100 11.04 12.64 13.90
N ILE A 101 10.28 13.66 13.49
CA ILE A 101 10.26 14.95 14.18
C ILE A 101 9.76 14.77 15.63
N GLN A 102 8.65 14.07 15.83
CA GLN A 102 8.11 13.80 17.17
C GLN A 102 9.09 13.02 18.03
N ALA A 103 9.68 11.95 17.48
CA ALA A 103 10.66 11.16 18.19
C ALA A 103 11.85 12.04 18.63
N ARG A 104 12.28 13.01 17.82
CA ARG A 104 13.45 13.87 18.12
C ARG A 104 13.17 14.73 19.34
N VAL A 105 11.97 15.32 19.39
CA VAL A 105 11.51 16.10 20.54
C VAL A 105 11.53 15.24 21.81
N HIS A 106 11.07 13.99 21.72
CA HIS A 106 11.13 13.07 22.86
C HIS A 106 12.56 12.71 23.26
N ALA A 107 13.45 12.45 22.30
CA ALA A 107 14.85 12.14 22.54
C ALA A 107 15.59 13.30 23.24
N GLU A 108 15.39 14.53 22.77
CA GLU A 108 15.94 15.74 23.38
C GLU A 108 15.41 15.94 24.80
N ARG A 109 14.10 15.74 25.01
CA ARG A 109 13.50 15.83 26.34
C ARG A 109 14.03 14.78 27.31
N ILE A 110 14.23 13.54 26.85
CA ILE A 110 14.86 12.48 27.66
C ILE A 110 16.27 12.90 28.06
N ASN A 111 17.06 13.45 27.14
CA ASN A 111 18.41 13.89 27.41
C ASN A 111 18.48 15.03 28.44
N LEU A 112 17.55 15.99 28.37
CA LEU A 112 17.44 17.07 29.35
C LEU A 112 17.11 16.53 30.74
N LEU A 113 16.07 15.69 30.86
CA LEU A 113 15.68 15.08 32.12
C LEU A 113 16.78 14.19 32.72
N ALA A 114 17.52 13.47 31.87
CA ALA A 114 18.65 12.67 32.30
C ALA A 114 19.80 13.53 32.87
N ALA A 115 20.03 14.72 32.31
CA ALA A 115 21.04 15.65 32.81
C ALA A 115 20.65 16.26 34.17
N GLU A 116 19.37 16.62 34.33
CA GLU A 116 18.81 17.06 35.61
C GLU A 116 18.94 15.97 36.67
N LEU A 117 18.50 14.74 36.35
CA LEU A 117 18.60 13.59 37.24
C LEU A 117 20.06 13.28 37.62
N ALA A 118 21.00 13.38 36.67
CA ALA A 118 22.42 13.18 36.95
C ALA A 118 22.95 14.21 37.96
N THR A 119 22.48 15.45 37.88
CA THR A 119 22.87 16.53 38.80
C THR A 119 22.35 16.25 40.20
N GLU A 120 21.06 15.88 40.31
CA GLU A 120 20.43 15.51 41.59
C GLU A 120 21.09 14.28 42.23
N LEU A 121 21.41 13.25 41.44
CA LEU A 121 22.11 12.06 41.93
C LEU A 121 23.50 12.38 42.49
N LYS A 122 24.23 13.32 41.86
CA LYS A 122 25.54 13.79 42.38
C LYS A 122 25.38 14.58 43.67
N ALA A 123 24.35 15.41 43.78
CA ALA A 123 24.04 16.12 45.01
C ALA A 123 23.70 15.14 46.14
N LEU A 124 22.83 14.16 45.88
CA LEU A 124 22.48 13.10 46.84
C LEU A 124 23.71 12.29 47.28
N LYS A 125 24.59 11.92 46.35
CA LYS A 125 25.86 11.22 46.64
C LYS A 125 26.76 12.06 47.55
N THR A 126 26.83 13.36 47.32
CA THR A 126 27.62 14.29 48.15
C THR A 126 27.07 14.35 49.58
N CYS A 127 25.75 14.53 49.72
CA CYS A 127 25.09 14.51 51.02
C CYS A 127 25.29 13.17 51.75
N ALA A 128 25.13 12.05 51.03
CA ALA A 128 25.33 10.72 51.59
C ALA A 128 26.76 10.54 52.12
N ASN A 129 27.77 10.98 51.37
CA ASN A 129 29.17 10.90 51.79
C ASN A 129 29.46 11.77 53.02
N GLN A 130 28.85 12.96 53.12
CA GLN A 130 29.02 13.86 54.25
C GLN A 130 28.48 13.25 55.56
N ILE A 131 27.30 12.62 55.50
CA ILE A 131 26.65 12.10 56.71
C ILE A 131 27.07 10.66 57.05
N SER A 132 27.64 9.91 56.09
CA SER A 132 27.97 8.49 56.25
C SER A 132 28.81 8.18 57.51
N PRO A 133 29.86 8.96 57.87
CA PRO A 133 30.63 8.68 59.07
C PRO A 133 29.80 8.74 60.36
N SER A 134 29.02 9.82 60.55
CA SER A 134 28.17 10.00 61.73
C SER A 134 27.01 9.01 61.73
N TYR A 135 26.43 8.72 60.56
CA TYR A 135 25.36 7.74 60.43
C TYR A 135 25.83 6.33 60.84
N TRP A 136 27.04 5.94 60.46
CA TRP A 136 27.61 4.65 60.87
C TRP A 136 27.84 4.57 62.38
N GLN A 137 28.28 5.64 63.02
CA GLN A 137 28.48 5.67 64.48
C GLN A 137 27.17 5.45 65.25
N VAL A 138 26.05 5.90 64.71
CA VAL A 138 24.73 5.75 65.34
C VAL A 138 24.07 4.41 64.99
N TYR A 139 24.13 4.01 63.73
CA TYR A 139 23.31 2.92 63.19
C TYR A 139 24.11 1.69 62.75
N TYR A 140 25.45 1.74 62.76
CA TYR A 140 26.37 0.65 62.38
C TYR A 140 26.09 0.02 61.00
N LYS A 141 25.52 0.81 60.08
CA LYS A 141 25.16 0.39 58.72
C LYS A 141 25.33 1.56 57.74
N PRO A 142 25.51 1.32 56.43
CA PRO A 142 25.66 2.40 55.46
C PRO A 142 24.33 3.15 55.28
N PHE A 143 24.42 4.47 55.04
CA PHE A 143 23.24 5.31 54.83
C PHE A 143 22.58 5.04 53.47
N ILE A 144 23.35 5.17 52.38
CA ILE A 144 22.92 4.87 51.01
C ILE A 144 24.04 4.11 50.30
N THR A 145 23.68 3.06 49.56
CA THR A 145 24.60 2.24 48.74
C THR A 145 24.19 2.26 47.27
N GLY A 146 25.07 1.83 46.36
CA GLY A 146 24.72 1.65 44.94
C GLY A 146 25.14 2.78 43.98
N PHE A 147 25.77 3.85 44.48
CA PHE A 147 26.24 4.96 43.63
C PHE A 147 27.34 4.59 42.61
N LYS A 148 27.96 3.40 42.71
CA LYS A 148 28.98 2.95 41.74
C LYS A 148 28.37 2.41 40.44
N THR A 149 27.14 1.96 40.48
CA THR A 149 26.46 1.27 39.37
C THR A 149 25.31 2.08 38.80
N ILE A 150 25.07 3.29 39.31
CA ILE A 150 23.96 4.11 38.87
C ILE A 150 24.28 4.78 37.54
N SER A 151 23.33 4.72 36.62
CA SER A 151 23.44 5.30 35.29
C SER A 151 22.14 5.96 34.88
N VAL A 152 22.22 7.01 34.07
CA VAL A 152 21.08 7.68 33.44
C VAL A 152 21.02 7.37 31.94
N PRO A 153 19.82 7.22 31.37
CA PRO A 153 19.67 7.00 29.94
C PRO A 153 20.09 8.24 29.14
N TYR A 154 20.63 8.04 27.94
CA TYR A 154 20.95 9.09 26.98
C TYR A 154 20.66 8.59 25.58
N VAL A 155 19.89 9.36 24.82
CA VAL A 155 19.56 9.08 23.43
C VAL A 155 20.60 9.74 22.53
N ARG A 156 21.32 8.94 21.75
CA ARG A 156 22.27 9.39 20.72
C ARG A 156 21.68 9.16 19.33
N SER A 157 21.91 10.09 18.42
CA SER A 157 21.63 9.92 16.99
C SER A 157 22.93 9.58 16.26
N ASP A 158 23.00 8.41 15.62
CA ASP A 158 24.10 7.96 14.76
C ASP A 158 23.68 8.06 13.29
N GLY A 159 23.30 9.27 12.86
CA GLY A 159 22.73 9.51 11.54
C GLY A 159 21.27 9.08 11.48
N ASP A 160 21.00 7.99 10.76
CA ASP A 160 19.63 7.49 10.52
C ASP A 160 19.08 6.63 11.67
N VAL A 161 19.96 6.17 12.58
CA VAL A 161 19.58 5.27 13.68
C VAL A 161 19.80 5.97 15.01
N TRP A 162 18.81 5.89 15.89
CA TRP A 162 18.93 6.41 17.24
C TRP A 162 19.06 5.29 18.24
N THR A 163 19.97 5.48 19.19
CA THR A 163 20.33 4.47 20.17
C THR A 163 20.22 5.05 21.57
N ILE A 164 19.63 4.29 22.49
CA ILE A 164 19.59 4.62 23.92
C ILE A 164 20.81 3.97 24.57
N VAL A 165 21.65 4.77 25.21
CA VAL A 165 22.84 4.34 25.93
C VAL A 165 22.76 4.78 27.40
N ASN A 166 23.35 3.99 28.30
CA ASN A 166 23.41 4.34 29.72
C ASN A 166 24.70 5.07 30.03
N ARG A 167 24.60 6.28 30.60
CA ARG A 167 25.75 7.07 31.07
C ARG A 167 25.88 6.93 32.58
N ILE A 168 27.05 6.50 33.03
CA ILE A 168 27.38 6.40 34.47
C ILE A 168 27.46 7.82 35.06
N VAL A 169 26.89 8.01 36.26
CA VAL A 169 26.76 9.32 36.95
C VAL A 169 27.74 9.49 38.10
#